data_AF-A0AAP0H131-F1
#
_entry.id   AF-A0AAP0H131-F1
#
_cell.length_a   1.000
_cell.length_b   1.000
_cell.length_c   1.000
_cell.angle_alpha   90.00
_cell.angle_beta   90.00
_cell.angle_gamma   90.00
#
_symmetry.space_group_name_H-M   'P 1'
#
loop_
_entity.id
_entity.type
_entity.pdbx_description
1 polymer ?
#
loop_
_entity_poly.entity_id
_entity_poly.type
_entity_poly.pdbx_seq_one_letter_code
_entity_poly.pdbx_strand_id
1 'polypeptide(L)'
;MIPRVPEAEDSLINKIYLSEFGFQIYIHCYDPLDPNGNVTITFDILHWTNDGYVARVSIQNYYQYRQVDKPGWKLGFTWTNNEIIWSISGAIATHRGNCTTFKDAIPHCCMQTPEIVDLMPDARSSNSPENCCRGGLLSASAINPAQSSSSFDIVVGNLLQGNFSVNMPVNLTLLAPGLGYTCSPVQETRPSVSLVDGGIRDEQVFRTWKSTCTYSSYLANKTPVCCVSLSTFYSPHITTCPQCSCGCRPADKKTSSCIRYMFGSSGSEFINALDTVRCTDHMCPLRVHWHIKNNYVDHWRVKLTVTNLNYNRNYSNWNLVVHHPGFSQPATAYSFNTTLLHTYGISDDVALFWGLDYYNTELLNAEKDRVGSVSTEILLAKDHKTFTLRNGWALPRTVYFAGENCVMPSPDTYPMLPNATSKRIPISNLILFIIICFSFKILRF
;
A
#
# COMPACT_ATOMS: atom_id res chain seq x y z
N MET A 1 19.91 -48.75 49.83
CA MET A 1 20.05 -48.65 48.36
C MET A 1 18.68 -48.94 47.75
N ILE A 2 18.24 -48.14 46.77
CA ILE A 2 16.85 -47.80 46.39
C ILE A 2 16.42 -46.49 47.08
N PRO A 3 16.22 -45.39 46.32
CA PRO A 3 14.87 -44.94 45.90
C PRO A 3 14.81 -44.44 44.44
N ARG A 4 13.78 -44.83 43.67
CA ARG A 4 12.50 -44.13 43.29
C ARG A 4 12.60 -42.98 42.27
N VAL A 5 11.85 -43.18 41.18
CA VAL A 5 11.36 -42.22 40.16
C VAL A 5 10.21 -41.37 40.75
N PRO A 6 9.97 -40.12 40.28
CA PRO A 6 8.87 -39.82 39.33
C PRO A 6 9.31 -38.85 38.20
N GLU A 7 8.99 -39.10 36.92
CA GLU A 7 7.72 -38.81 36.20
C GLU A 7 7.57 -37.34 35.76
N ALA A 8 7.67 -37.07 34.45
CA ALA A 8 6.87 -36.07 33.71
C ALA A 8 7.17 -36.11 32.20
N GLU A 9 6.09 -36.25 31.44
CA GLU A 9 5.93 -36.41 30.00
C GLU A 9 6.24 -35.17 29.14
N ASP A 10 6.58 -35.48 27.88
CA ASP A 10 6.22 -34.81 26.61
C ASP A 10 6.30 -33.29 26.44
N SER A 11 7.22 -32.90 25.54
CA SER A 11 6.86 -32.09 24.36
C SER A 11 8.03 -32.09 23.36
N LEU A 12 7.89 -32.91 22.32
CA LEU A 12 8.77 -32.95 21.15
C LEU A 12 8.75 -31.60 20.40
N ILE A 13 9.82 -30.82 20.54
CA ILE A 13 10.18 -29.80 19.54
C ILE A 13 11.06 -30.48 18.49
N ASN A 14 10.50 -30.65 17.29
CA ASN A 14 11.20 -31.14 16.10
C ASN A 14 12.50 -30.36 15.85
N LYS A 15 13.65 -30.99 16.14
CA LYS A 15 14.96 -30.57 15.67
C LYS A 15 15.10 -30.94 14.19
N ILE A 16 14.99 -29.95 13.31
CA ILE A 16 15.47 -30.06 11.93
C ILE A 16 16.96 -29.75 11.95
N TYR A 17 17.79 -30.73 11.58
CA TYR A 17 19.23 -30.58 11.38
C TYR A 17 19.50 -29.70 10.16
N LEU A 18 20.23 -28.59 10.35
CA LEU A 18 20.75 -27.75 9.27
C LEU A 18 22.16 -28.26 8.89
N SER A 19 22.31 -28.68 7.63
CA SER A 19 23.61 -28.94 7.01
C SER A 19 24.24 -27.63 6.52
N GLU A 20 25.55 -27.56 6.66
CA GLU A 20 26.48 -26.47 6.39
C GLU A 20 26.33 -25.85 4.98
N PHE A 21 25.56 -24.76 4.89
CA PHE A 21 25.85 -23.59 4.06
C PHE A 21 25.19 -22.42 4.78
N GLY A 22 25.99 -21.46 5.26
CA GLY A 22 25.52 -20.30 6.01
C GLY A 22 24.65 -19.40 5.14
N PHE A 23 23.35 -19.68 5.08
CA PHE A 23 22.33 -18.71 4.72
C PHE A 23 21.60 -18.33 6.00
N GLN A 24 21.99 -17.19 6.56
CA GLN A 24 21.19 -16.50 7.56
C GLN A 24 19.84 -16.16 6.91
N ILE A 25 18.78 -16.90 7.25
CA ILE A 25 17.43 -16.51 6.83
C ILE A 25 17.07 -15.27 7.64
N TYR A 26 17.30 -14.10 7.06
CA TYR A 26 16.64 -12.87 7.51
C TYR A 26 15.15 -13.06 7.26
N ILE A 27 14.36 -13.13 8.33
CA ILE A 27 12.91 -13.02 8.24
C ILE A 27 12.64 -11.64 7.62
N HIS A 28 12.11 -11.63 6.39
CA HIS A 28 11.92 -10.44 5.58
C HIS A 28 10.88 -9.50 6.22
N CYS A 29 11.34 -8.55 7.03
CA CYS A 29 10.56 -7.39 7.47
C CYS A 29 10.48 -6.26 6.42
N TYR A 30 11.01 -6.50 5.21
CA TYR A 30 11.11 -5.51 4.14
C TYR A 30 10.13 -5.83 3.01
N ASP A 31 9.56 -4.79 2.43
CA ASP A 31 8.78 -4.86 1.20
C ASP A 31 9.71 -5.29 0.05
N PRO A 32 9.53 -6.48 -0.54
CA PRO A 32 10.45 -6.98 -1.56
C PRO A 32 10.39 -6.17 -2.86
N LEU A 33 9.28 -5.47 -3.12
CA LEU A 33 9.12 -4.68 -4.35
C LEU A 33 9.74 -3.27 -4.22
N ASP A 34 9.88 -2.76 -3.00
CA ASP A 34 10.47 -1.46 -2.70
C ASP A 34 11.38 -1.52 -1.45
N PRO A 35 12.53 -2.20 -1.52
CA PRO A 35 13.40 -2.44 -0.37
C PRO A 35 14.04 -1.17 0.21
N ASN A 36 14.14 -0.11 -0.60
CA ASN A 36 14.71 1.17 -0.19
C ASN A 36 13.65 2.21 0.20
N GLY A 37 12.37 1.87 0.06
CA GLY A 37 11.24 2.73 0.40
C GLY A 37 11.24 3.08 1.88
N ASN A 38 11.14 4.37 2.18
CA ASN A 38 11.04 4.90 3.54
C ASN A 38 10.33 6.26 3.57
N VAL A 39 9.96 6.72 4.75
CA VAL A 39 9.56 8.10 5.01
C VAL A 39 10.65 8.75 5.86
N THR A 40 11.25 9.83 5.40
CA THR A 40 12.27 10.57 6.15
C THR A 40 11.65 11.83 6.76
N ILE A 41 11.85 12.02 8.05
CA ILE A 41 11.44 13.20 8.80
C ILE A 41 12.71 14.00 9.11
N THR A 42 12.73 15.24 8.69
CA THR A 42 13.87 16.15 8.82
C THR A 42 13.48 17.38 9.63
N PHE A 43 14.26 17.70 10.65
CA PHE A 43 14.16 18.95 11.42
C PHE A 43 15.36 19.83 11.02
N ASP A 44 15.09 20.88 10.25
CA ASP A 44 16.09 21.85 9.82
C ASP A 44 15.97 23.12 10.66
N ILE A 45 17.01 23.44 11.44
CA ILE A 45 17.04 24.65 12.27
C ILE A 45 17.45 25.85 11.42
N LEU A 46 16.48 26.74 11.17
CA LEU A 46 16.62 27.86 10.25
C LEU A 46 17.35 29.04 10.89
N HIS A 47 17.02 29.39 12.13
CA HIS A 47 17.68 30.46 12.89
C HIS A 47 17.35 30.38 14.37
N TRP A 48 18.16 31.04 15.19
CA TRP A 48 17.99 31.14 16.64
C TRP A 48 17.10 32.33 17.01
N THR A 49 16.32 32.17 18.07
CA THR A 49 15.55 33.26 18.70
C THR A 49 16.10 33.51 20.10
N ASN A 50 15.62 34.56 20.77
CA ASN A 50 16.08 34.91 22.12
C ASN A 50 15.76 33.83 23.18
N ASP A 51 14.76 32.99 22.92
CA ASP A 51 14.21 31.98 23.84
C ASP A 51 14.25 30.56 23.24
N GLY A 52 14.79 30.40 22.03
CA GLY A 52 14.90 29.10 21.36
C GLY A 52 15.29 29.20 19.90
N TYR A 53 14.49 28.61 19.01
CA TYR A 53 14.82 28.54 17.58
C TYR A 53 13.59 28.36 16.69
N VAL A 54 13.76 28.65 15.40
CA VAL A 54 12.79 28.31 14.37
C VAL A 54 13.31 27.11 13.60
N ALA A 55 12.47 26.09 13.43
CA ALA A 55 12.79 24.91 12.65
C ALA A 55 11.73 24.62 11.60
N ARG A 56 12.18 24.18 10.43
CA ARG A 56 11.35 23.58 9.40
C ARG A 56 11.34 22.08 9.58
N VAL A 57 10.16 21.50 9.74
CA VAL A 57 9.97 20.06 9.78
C VAL A 57 9.44 19.60 8.43
N SER A 58 10.19 18.72 7.78
CA SER A 58 9.83 18.16 6.47
C SER A 58 9.62 16.66 6.57
N ILE A 59 8.52 16.18 6.00
CA ILE A 59 8.17 14.76 5.90
C ILE A 59 8.22 14.39 4.42
N GLN A 60 9.16 13.52 4.06
CA GLN A 60 9.42 13.11 2.69
C GLN A 60 9.12 11.62 2.53
N ASN A 61 8.17 11.29 1.66
CA ASN A 61 7.85 9.93 1.28
C ASN A 61 8.71 9.49 0.10
N TYR A 62 9.55 8.47 0.30
CA TYR A 62 10.36 7.86 -0.76
C TYR A 62 9.77 6.55 -1.29
N TYR A 63 8.68 6.05 -0.70
CA TYR A 63 8.02 4.85 -1.21
C TYR A 63 7.53 5.04 -2.64
N GLN A 64 7.88 4.10 -3.52
CA GLN A 64 7.56 4.18 -4.95
C GLN A 64 6.06 4.06 -5.23
N TYR A 65 5.34 3.25 -4.45
CA TYR A 65 3.93 2.98 -4.67
C TYR A 65 3.05 3.03 -3.41
N ARG A 66 3.63 3.24 -2.23
CA ARG A 66 2.89 3.43 -0.98
C ARG A 66 2.66 4.91 -0.72
N GLN A 67 1.40 5.28 -0.57
CA GLN A 67 0.98 6.66 -0.32
C GLN A 67 0.34 6.78 1.06
N VAL A 68 0.35 7.99 1.63
CA VAL A 68 -0.42 8.31 2.82
C VAL A 68 -1.74 8.91 2.37
N ASP A 69 -2.82 8.14 2.54
CA ASP A 69 -4.18 8.54 2.22
C ASP A 69 -4.89 9.17 3.43
N LYS A 70 -6.15 9.60 3.27
CA LYS A 70 -7.00 10.10 4.35
C LYS A 70 -7.09 9.09 5.51
N PRO A 71 -7.04 9.53 6.78
CA PRO A 71 -7.10 10.93 7.25
C PRO A 71 -5.76 11.70 7.25
N GLY A 72 -4.70 11.15 6.64
CA GLY A 72 -3.39 11.77 6.57
C GLY A 72 -2.44 11.29 7.67
N TRP A 73 -1.20 11.81 7.64
CA TRP A 73 -0.20 11.52 8.67
C TRP A 73 -0.46 12.30 9.98
N LYS A 74 -0.07 11.72 11.10
CA LYS A 74 0.12 12.39 12.40
C LYS A 74 1.55 12.14 12.88
N LEU A 75 2.24 13.21 13.26
CA LEU A 75 3.63 13.16 13.71
C LEU A 75 3.70 13.47 15.21
N GLY A 76 4.16 12.50 16.00
CA GLY A 76 4.43 12.68 17.43
C GLY A 76 5.92 12.64 17.72
N PHE A 77 6.35 13.36 18.76
CA PHE A 77 7.70 13.27 19.30
C PHE A 77 7.73 13.77 20.73
N THR A 78 8.85 13.56 21.43
CA THR A 78 9.05 14.01 22.80
C THR A 78 10.19 15.03 22.85
N TRP A 79 9.92 16.18 23.46
CA TRP A 79 10.93 17.17 23.80
C TRP A 79 11.86 16.65 24.90
N THR A 80 13.17 16.88 24.75
CA THR A 80 14.18 16.35 25.67
C THR A 80 14.25 17.15 26.97
N ASN A 81 13.97 18.45 26.91
CA ASN A 81 13.94 19.34 28.06
C ASN A 81 12.49 19.85 28.26
N ASN A 82 12.34 21.14 28.57
CA ASN A 82 11.06 21.81 28.79
C ASN A 82 10.63 22.65 27.58
N GLU A 83 11.03 22.24 26.37
CA GLU A 83 10.68 22.96 25.15
C GLU A 83 9.16 23.07 24.97
N ILE A 84 8.74 24.19 24.37
CA ILE A 84 7.34 24.46 24.01
C ILE A 84 7.26 24.90 22.55
N ILE A 85 6.05 24.84 21.99
CA ILE A 85 5.76 25.39 20.66
C ILE A 85 5.07 26.75 20.86
N TRP A 86 5.78 27.83 20.58
CA TRP A 86 5.22 29.19 20.60
C TRP A 86 4.19 29.39 19.50
N SER A 87 4.56 29.02 18.27
CA SER A 87 3.68 29.06 17.11
C SER A 87 4.07 28.00 16.09
N ILE A 88 3.13 27.66 15.22
CA ILE A 88 3.28 26.68 14.13
C ILE A 88 2.61 27.23 12.87
N SER A 89 3.25 27.00 11.72
CA SER A 89 2.77 27.43 10.40
C SER A 89 2.77 26.24 9.44
N GLY A 90 1.64 25.99 8.77
CA GLY A 90 1.47 24.90 7.82
C GLY A 90 0.97 23.57 8.42
N ALA A 91 1.01 23.43 9.74
CA ALA A 91 0.46 22.30 10.49
C ALA A 91 -0.15 22.80 11.81
N ILE A 92 -0.75 21.90 12.59
CA ILE A 92 -1.35 22.23 13.88
C ILE A 92 -1.11 21.11 14.90
N ALA A 93 -0.81 21.47 16.15
CA ALA A 93 -0.83 20.53 17.26
C ALA A 93 -2.27 20.15 17.63
N THR A 94 -2.56 18.85 17.79
CA THR A 94 -3.91 18.33 18.12
C THR A 94 -4.38 18.78 19.50
N HIS A 95 -3.44 18.95 20.43
CA HIS A 95 -3.71 19.34 21.81
C HIS A 95 -2.76 20.45 22.26
N ARG A 96 -3.31 21.40 23.02
CA ARG A 96 -2.53 22.51 23.61
C ARG A 96 -1.76 22.10 24.87
N GLY A 97 -2.33 21.23 25.69
CA GLY A 97 -1.80 20.88 27.02
C GLY A 97 -2.02 21.96 28.08
N ASN A 98 -1.36 21.78 29.22
CA ASN A 98 -1.43 22.72 30.34
C ASN A 98 -0.38 23.84 30.21
N CYS A 99 -0.83 25.02 29.79
CA CYS A 99 0.01 26.21 29.63
C CYS A 99 -0.10 27.22 30.79
N THR A 100 -0.59 26.83 31.98
CA THR A 100 -0.88 27.79 33.08
C THR A 100 0.33 28.61 33.56
N THR A 101 1.55 28.15 33.31
CA THR A 101 2.78 28.86 33.65
C THR A 101 2.95 30.16 32.87
N PHE A 102 2.35 30.26 31.68
CA PHE A 102 2.47 31.41 30.78
C PHE A 102 1.27 32.35 30.94
N LYS A 103 1.49 33.55 31.49
CA LYS A 103 0.42 34.51 31.82
C LYS A 103 0.16 35.55 30.74
N ASP A 104 1.20 36.00 30.03
CA ASP A 104 1.10 37.11 29.07
C ASP A 104 0.82 36.62 27.65
N ALA A 105 1.74 35.86 27.08
CA ALA A 105 1.59 35.20 25.79
C ALA A 105 1.44 33.69 26.02
N ILE A 106 0.31 33.11 25.60
CA ILE A 106 0.06 31.69 25.80
C ILE A 106 0.53 30.91 24.56
N PRO A 107 1.48 29.95 24.70
CA PRO A 107 2.00 29.17 23.58
C PRO A 107 0.93 28.37 22.83
N HIS A 108 1.27 27.96 21.60
CA HIS A 108 0.44 27.05 20.79
C HIS A 108 0.33 25.66 21.42
N CYS A 109 1.43 25.11 21.94
CA CYS A 109 1.45 23.83 22.64
C CYS A 109 2.50 23.82 23.75
N CYS A 110 2.11 23.40 24.95
CA CYS A 110 2.98 23.27 26.12
C CYS A 110 3.19 21.80 26.54
N MET A 111 2.75 20.85 25.72
CA MET A 111 2.95 19.42 25.99
C MET A 111 4.39 19.03 25.67
N GLN A 112 5.00 18.22 26.54
CA GLN A 112 6.31 17.62 26.27
C GLN A 112 6.25 16.63 25.10
N THR A 113 5.09 16.02 24.86
CA THR A 113 4.85 15.05 23.78
C THR A 113 3.79 15.59 22.81
N PRO A 114 4.10 16.59 21.97
CA PRO A 114 3.14 17.12 21.00
C PRO A 114 2.81 16.10 19.91
N GLU A 115 1.57 16.12 19.45
CA GLU A 115 1.12 15.44 18.23
C GLU A 115 0.70 16.48 17.20
N ILE A 116 1.33 16.42 16.03
CA ILE A 116 1.17 17.40 14.95
C ILE A 116 0.45 16.75 13.77
N VAL A 117 -0.50 17.48 13.19
CA VAL A 117 -1.21 17.10 11.97
C VAL A 117 -1.13 18.23 10.95
N ASP A 118 -1.11 17.87 9.68
CA ASP A 118 -1.09 18.84 8.58
C ASP A 118 -2.40 19.64 8.53
N LEU A 119 -2.33 20.88 8.03
CA LEU A 119 -3.52 21.67 7.77
C LEU A 119 -4.25 21.18 6.51
N MET A 120 -5.54 21.45 6.43
CA MET A 120 -6.30 21.26 5.20
C MET A 120 -5.99 22.39 4.19
N PRO A 121 -6.20 22.17 2.87
CA PRO A 121 -5.86 23.17 1.85
C PRO A 121 -6.59 24.52 1.99
N ASP A 122 -7.79 24.51 2.56
CA ASP A 122 -8.62 25.70 2.84
C ASP A 122 -8.08 26.55 4.01
N ALA A 123 -7.35 25.93 4.93
CA ALA A 123 -6.72 26.59 6.07
C ALA A 123 -5.32 27.15 5.78
N ARG A 124 -4.87 27.10 4.52
CA ARG A 124 -3.54 27.57 4.11
C ARG A 124 -3.43 29.11 4.23
N SER A 125 -2.37 29.58 4.88
CA SER A 125 -2.06 31.02 5.01
C SER A 125 -0.93 31.45 4.07
N SER A 126 -0.79 32.75 3.82
CA SER A 126 0.30 33.33 3.01
C SER A 126 1.69 33.01 3.56
N ASN A 127 1.80 32.84 4.88
CA ASN A 127 3.07 32.58 5.57
C ASN A 127 3.34 31.08 5.73
N SER A 128 2.47 30.22 5.19
CA SER A 128 2.65 28.77 5.30
C SER A 128 3.76 28.30 4.36
N PRO A 129 4.62 27.37 4.81
CA PRO A 129 5.74 26.92 4.00
C PRO A 129 5.31 26.18 2.73
N GLU A 130 6.28 26.00 1.83
CA GLU A 130 6.07 25.23 0.61
C GLU A 130 5.68 23.78 0.92
N ASN A 131 4.90 23.16 0.05
CA ASN A 131 4.43 21.78 0.19
C ASN A 131 3.58 21.45 1.43
N CYS A 132 3.22 22.42 2.29
CA CYS A 132 2.29 22.20 3.40
C CYS A 132 0.83 22.02 2.94
N CYS A 133 -0.01 21.71 3.93
CA CYS A 133 -1.42 22.01 3.95
C CYS A 133 -2.24 21.16 2.98
N ARG A 134 -1.96 19.86 2.95
CA ARG A 134 -2.61 18.88 2.07
C ARG A 134 -3.46 17.88 2.86
N GLY A 135 -3.84 18.22 4.10
CA GLY A 135 -4.58 17.33 4.99
C GLY A 135 -3.80 16.05 5.32
N GLY A 136 -2.47 16.10 5.27
CA GLY A 136 -1.61 15.00 5.63
C GLY A 136 -1.45 13.95 4.53
N LEU A 137 -1.88 14.26 3.31
CA LEU A 137 -1.71 13.38 2.16
C LEU A 137 -0.27 13.45 1.63
N LEU A 138 0.32 12.28 1.38
CA LEU A 138 1.63 12.16 0.74
C LEU A 138 1.52 11.18 -0.42
N SER A 139 1.79 11.64 -1.63
CA SER A 139 1.81 10.78 -2.81
C SER A 139 2.98 9.80 -2.75
N ALA A 140 2.85 8.69 -3.47
CA ALA A 140 3.97 7.80 -3.72
C ALA A 140 4.96 8.47 -4.69
N SER A 141 6.26 8.30 -4.43
CA SER A 141 7.32 9.03 -5.13
C SER A 141 7.37 8.74 -6.63
N ALA A 142 7.02 7.52 -7.08
CA ALA A 142 6.99 7.19 -8.50
C ALA A 142 5.78 7.78 -9.25
N ILE A 143 4.72 8.17 -8.53
CA ILE A 143 3.51 8.76 -9.11
C ILE A 143 3.66 10.28 -9.20
N ASN A 144 3.97 10.92 -8.07
CA ASN A 144 4.12 12.36 -8.01
C ASN A 144 5.19 12.77 -6.97
N PRO A 145 6.46 12.91 -7.41
CA PRO A 145 7.55 13.35 -6.54
C PRO A 145 7.27 14.70 -5.87
N ALA A 146 6.66 15.65 -6.57
CA ALA A 146 6.35 16.98 -6.01
C ALA A 146 5.28 16.94 -4.91
N GLN A 147 4.42 15.92 -4.92
CA GLN A 147 3.41 15.70 -3.89
C GLN A 147 3.78 14.61 -2.87
N SER A 148 5.03 14.12 -2.93
CA SER A 148 5.55 13.13 -1.98
C SER A 148 6.14 13.77 -0.71
N SER A 149 6.07 15.09 -0.59
CA SER A 149 6.59 15.84 0.55
C SER A 149 5.53 16.73 1.20
N SER A 150 5.68 16.94 2.50
CA SER A 150 4.96 17.96 3.27
C SER A 150 5.93 18.64 4.23
N SER A 151 5.71 19.93 4.49
CA SER A 151 6.55 20.67 5.44
C SER A 151 5.74 21.66 6.28
N PHE A 152 6.21 21.95 7.47
CA PHE A 152 5.65 22.94 8.38
C PHE A 152 6.77 23.59 9.20
N ASP A 153 6.57 24.85 9.59
CA ASP A 153 7.55 25.60 10.38
C ASP A 153 7.06 25.70 11.83
N ILE A 154 7.96 25.47 12.78
CA ILE A 154 7.71 25.58 14.23
C ILE A 154 8.64 26.59 14.86
N VAL A 155 8.09 27.41 15.75
CA VAL A 155 8.86 28.29 16.64
C VAL A 155 8.93 27.63 18.00
N VAL A 156 10.11 27.14 18.36
CA VAL A 156 10.38 26.43 19.61
C VAL A 156 10.98 27.42 20.62
N GLY A 157 10.55 27.33 21.88
CA GLY A 157 11.06 28.17 22.95
C GLY A 157 11.15 27.50 24.32
N ASN A 158 11.23 28.32 25.37
CA ASN A 158 11.46 27.93 26.76
C ASN A 158 12.80 27.20 26.98
N LEU A 159 13.83 27.61 26.23
CA LEU A 159 15.20 27.15 26.41
C LEU A 159 15.94 28.13 27.33
N LEU A 160 16.37 27.64 28.51
CA LEU A 160 17.01 28.46 29.55
C LEU A 160 18.20 29.27 29.00
N GLN A 161 18.21 30.59 29.29
CA GLN A 161 19.26 31.50 28.86
C GLN A 161 20.62 31.15 29.48
N GLY A 162 21.64 30.98 28.64
CA GLY A 162 23.05 30.98 29.07
C GLY A 162 23.95 29.95 28.38
N ASN A 163 23.38 28.84 27.90
CA ASN A 163 24.12 27.86 27.10
C ASN A 163 23.09 27.07 26.26
N PHE A 164 22.91 27.42 24.98
CA PHE A 164 21.95 26.76 24.08
C PHE A 164 22.42 25.33 23.74
N SER A 165 22.35 24.41 24.71
CA SER A 165 22.46 22.97 24.44
C SER A 165 21.13 22.51 23.89
N VAL A 166 20.96 22.72 22.59
CA VAL A 166 19.74 22.39 21.86
C VAL A 166 19.76 20.90 21.59
N ASN A 167 18.82 20.19 22.23
CA ASN A 167 18.71 18.75 22.13
C ASN A 167 17.67 18.38 21.07
N MET A 168 17.99 17.36 20.28
CA MET A 168 17.05 16.83 19.31
C MET A 168 15.87 16.14 20.00
N PRO A 169 14.68 16.13 19.38
CA PRO A 169 13.53 15.40 19.92
C PRO A 169 13.79 13.90 19.91
N VAL A 170 13.17 13.19 20.86
CA VAL A 170 13.28 11.74 21.01
C VAL A 170 11.91 11.06 20.83
N ASN A 171 11.89 9.73 20.73
CA ASN A 171 10.66 8.94 20.59
C ASN A 171 9.73 9.44 19.47
N LEU A 172 10.30 9.62 18.28
CA LEU A 172 9.53 10.03 17.10
C LEU A 172 8.54 8.93 16.69
N THR A 173 7.28 9.30 16.51
CA THR A 173 6.21 8.42 16.06
C THR A 173 5.56 8.99 14.80
N LEU A 174 5.47 8.17 13.75
CA LEU A 174 4.72 8.49 12.54
C LEU A 174 3.49 7.59 12.49
N LEU A 175 2.31 8.19 12.62
CA LEU A 175 1.05 7.50 12.43
C LEU A 175 0.48 7.85 11.06
N ALA A 176 0.04 6.84 10.33
CA ALA A 176 -0.59 6.96 9.02
C ALA A 176 -1.62 5.83 8.88
N PRO A 177 -2.57 5.92 7.92
CA PRO A 177 -3.53 4.86 7.69
C PRO A 177 -2.84 3.51 7.46
N GLY A 178 -3.37 2.45 8.06
CA GLY A 178 -2.85 1.08 7.94
C GLY A 178 -2.02 0.61 9.14
N LEU A 179 -1.55 1.53 10.00
CA LEU A 179 -0.57 1.28 11.08
C LEU A 179 0.72 0.59 10.55
N GLY A 180 1.83 0.65 11.28
CA GLY A 180 3.03 -0.13 10.95
C GLY A 180 4.26 0.66 10.51
N TYR A 181 4.23 1.99 10.57
CA TYR A 181 5.46 2.78 10.48
C TYR A 181 6.23 2.71 11.80
N THR A 182 7.52 2.41 11.71
CA THR A 182 8.46 2.47 12.83
C THR A 182 9.63 3.35 12.46
N CYS A 183 9.93 4.34 13.31
CA CYS A 183 10.97 5.34 13.07
C CYS A 183 12.25 5.01 13.84
N SER A 184 13.40 5.24 13.20
CA SER A 184 14.70 5.19 13.86
C SER A 184 14.83 6.34 14.88
N PRO A 185 15.76 6.25 15.85
CA PRO A 185 16.15 7.41 16.64
C PRO A 185 16.53 8.59 15.74
N VAL A 186 16.22 9.80 16.20
CA VAL A 186 16.62 11.04 15.53
C VAL A 186 18.15 11.17 15.66
N GLN A 187 18.82 11.54 14.56
CA GLN A 187 20.27 11.68 14.50
C GLN A 187 20.65 13.01 13.84
N GLU A 188 21.74 13.62 14.32
CA GLU A 188 22.30 14.80 13.69
C GLU A 188 23.07 14.42 12.42
N THR A 189 22.82 15.16 11.34
CA THR A 189 23.41 14.93 10.02
C THR A 189 24.05 16.21 9.49
N ARG A 190 24.66 16.13 8.30
CA ARG A 190 25.19 17.32 7.64
C ARG A 190 24.06 18.32 7.41
N PRO A 191 24.26 19.62 7.72
CA PRO A 191 23.21 20.60 7.55
C PRO A 191 22.72 20.67 6.10
N SER A 192 21.40 20.69 5.93
CA SER A 192 20.73 20.85 4.64
C SER A 192 21.13 22.18 3.99
N VAL A 193 21.23 22.16 2.66
CA VAL A 193 21.52 23.34 1.84
C VAL A 193 20.38 23.47 0.83
N SER A 194 19.80 24.66 0.75
CA SER A 194 18.77 24.99 -0.24
C SER A 194 19.21 26.18 -1.08
N LEU A 195 18.88 26.13 -2.37
CA LEU A 195 19.07 27.24 -3.29
C LEU A 195 17.95 28.26 -3.10
N VAL A 196 18.32 29.49 -2.76
CA VAL A 196 17.41 30.63 -2.61
C VAL A 196 17.68 31.68 -3.69
N ASP A 197 16.83 32.71 -3.74
CA ASP A 197 16.93 33.83 -4.68
C ASP A 197 16.96 33.39 -6.15
N GLY A 198 16.05 32.48 -6.54
CA GLY A 198 15.97 31.98 -7.92
C GLY A 198 17.14 31.08 -8.34
N GLY A 199 17.90 30.56 -7.36
CA GLY A 199 19.01 29.64 -7.61
C GLY A 199 20.39 30.30 -7.63
N ILE A 200 20.53 31.48 -7.03
CA ILE A 200 21.79 32.25 -7.05
C ILE A 200 22.60 32.02 -5.77
N ARG A 201 21.95 31.76 -4.64
CA ARG A 201 22.59 31.66 -3.34
C ARG A 201 22.27 30.33 -2.68
N ASP A 202 23.31 29.69 -2.17
CA ASP A 202 23.17 28.57 -1.25
C ASP A 202 22.92 29.10 0.17
N GLU A 203 21.79 28.72 0.74
CA GLU A 203 21.48 28.94 2.15
C GLU A 203 21.59 27.63 2.92
N GLN A 204 22.51 27.60 3.88
CA GLN A 204 22.75 26.46 4.74
C GLN A 204 22.04 26.69 6.08
N VAL A 205 21.29 25.68 6.51
CA VAL A 205 20.63 25.70 7.83
C VAL A 205 21.65 25.49 8.95
N PHE A 206 21.36 25.92 10.17
CA PHE A 206 22.32 25.84 11.27
C PHE A 206 22.58 24.39 11.70
N ARG A 207 21.53 23.57 11.74
CA ARG A 207 21.58 22.15 12.12
C ARG A 207 20.48 21.38 11.41
N THR A 208 20.75 20.10 11.13
CA THR A 208 19.77 19.19 10.54
C THR A 208 19.73 17.89 11.31
N TRP A 209 18.53 17.52 11.78
CA TRP A 209 18.29 16.24 12.41
C TRP A 209 17.36 15.39 11.55
N LYS A 210 17.67 14.10 11.40
CA LYS A 210 16.90 13.19 10.56
C LYS A 210 16.50 11.94 11.32
N SER A 211 15.33 11.43 10.99
CA SER A 211 14.89 10.09 11.36
C SER A 211 14.22 9.44 10.15
N THR A 212 14.46 8.14 10.00
CA THR A 212 13.91 7.35 8.90
C THR A 212 12.87 6.40 9.46
N CYS A 213 11.66 6.49 8.93
CA CYS A 213 10.55 5.62 9.24
C CYS A 213 10.35 4.60 8.12
N THR A 214 10.26 3.33 8.50
CA THR A 214 10.01 2.22 7.58
C THR A 214 8.67 1.57 7.93
N TYR A 215 7.96 1.14 6.89
CA TYR A 215 6.69 0.45 7.00
C TYR A 215 6.93 -1.05 7.14
N SER A 216 6.39 -1.64 8.20
CA SER A 216 6.42 -3.09 8.43
C SER A 216 5.03 -3.66 8.23
N SER A 217 4.88 -4.52 7.22
CA SER A 217 3.64 -5.27 6.96
C SER A 217 3.27 -6.22 8.11
N TYR A 218 4.23 -6.61 8.95
CA TYR A 218 3.98 -7.43 10.14
C TYR A 218 3.31 -6.65 11.27
N LEU A 219 3.70 -5.38 11.45
CA LEU A 219 3.12 -4.48 12.44
C LEU A 219 1.81 -3.83 11.96
N ALA A 220 1.63 -3.76 10.64
CA ALA A 220 0.43 -3.25 10.01
C ALA A 220 -0.82 -4.11 10.28
N ASN A 221 -1.98 -3.52 10.02
CA ASN A 221 -3.28 -4.19 10.15
C ASN A 221 -3.30 -5.52 9.38
N LYS A 222 -3.50 -6.62 10.11
CA LYS A 222 -3.38 -8.00 9.58
C LYS A 222 -4.48 -8.41 8.60
N THR A 223 -5.53 -7.61 8.46
CA THR A 223 -6.69 -7.98 7.65
C THR A 223 -6.53 -7.48 6.21
N PRO A 224 -6.46 -8.36 5.20
CA PRO A 224 -6.32 -7.94 3.80
C PRO A 224 -7.45 -7.00 3.37
N VAL A 225 -7.13 -6.05 2.49
CA VAL A 225 -8.09 -5.04 1.99
C VAL A 225 -8.61 -5.37 0.60
N CYS A 226 -7.99 -6.31 -0.11
CA CYS A 226 -8.36 -6.66 -1.47
C CYS A 226 -8.14 -8.14 -1.78
N CYS A 227 -8.87 -8.62 -2.78
CA CYS A 227 -8.70 -9.94 -3.37
C CYS A 227 -8.68 -9.86 -4.90
N VAL A 228 -8.14 -10.89 -5.54
CA VAL A 228 -8.02 -10.97 -6.99
C VAL A 228 -8.94 -12.06 -7.55
N SER A 229 -9.55 -11.75 -8.70
CA SER A 229 -10.31 -12.71 -9.50
C SER A 229 -9.79 -12.71 -10.93
N LEU A 230 -9.79 -13.88 -11.56
CA LEU A 230 -9.10 -14.12 -12.83
C LEU A 230 -10.07 -14.74 -13.84
N SER A 231 -9.97 -14.30 -15.09
CA SER A 231 -10.72 -14.90 -16.19
C SER A 231 -9.97 -14.78 -17.51
N THR A 232 -10.30 -15.62 -18.47
CA THR A 232 -9.62 -15.68 -19.77
C THR A 232 -10.61 -15.96 -20.89
N PHE A 233 -10.30 -15.55 -22.12
CA PHE A 233 -11.17 -15.77 -23.27
C PHE A 233 -11.30 -17.24 -23.69
N TYR A 234 -10.33 -18.08 -23.33
CA TYR A 234 -10.28 -19.48 -23.74
C TYR A 234 -10.92 -20.44 -22.71
N SER A 235 -11.33 -19.94 -21.55
CA SER A 235 -11.92 -20.76 -20.49
C SER A 235 -13.26 -20.16 -20.05
N PRO A 236 -14.35 -20.95 -19.99
CA PRO A 236 -15.61 -20.47 -19.42
C PRO A 236 -15.55 -20.34 -17.89
N HIS A 237 -14.50 -20.88 -17.26
CA HIS A 237 -14.32 -20.83 -15.81
C HIS A 237 -13.75 -19.47 -15.37
N ILE A 238 -14.39 -18.85 -14.39
CA ILE A 238 -13.89 -17.63 -13.73
C ILE A 238 -13.39 -18.03 -12.36
N THR A 239 -12.10 -17.82 -12.11
CA THR A 239 -11.52 -17.98 -10.79
C THR A 239 -11.92 -16.79 -9.93
N THR A 240 -12.84 -17.00 -9.01
CA THR A 240 -13.31 -15.95 -8.10
C THR A 240 -12.27 -15.65 -7.03
N CYS A 241 -12.46 -14.54 -6.31
CA CYS A 241 -11.72 -14.31 -5.07
C CYS A 241 -11.85 -15.52 -4.12
N PRO A 242 -10.77 -15.89 -3.41
CA PRO A 242 -10.84 -16.93 -2.40
C PRO A 242 -11.90 -16.62 -1.34
N GLN A 243 -12.55 -17.67 -0.85
CA GLN A 243 -13.55 -17.56 0.20
C GLN A 243 -12.87 -17.04 1.48
N CYS A 244 -13.56 -16.18 2.21
CA CYS A 244 -13.09 -15.58 3.45
C CYS A 244 -11.76 -14.78 3.39
N SER A 245 -11.32 -14.30 2.23
CA SER A 245 -10.04 -13.57 2.10
C SER A 245 -9.88 -12.40 3.07
N CYS A 246 -10.94 -11.64 3.34
CA CYS A 246 -10.90 -10.45 4.20
C CYS A 246 -11.84 -10.57 5.42
N GLY A 247 -12.18 -11.81 5.78
CA GLY A 247 -13.18 -12.18 6.79
C GLY A 247 -14.26 -13.09 6.21
N CYS A 248 -14.95 -13.85 7.06
CA CYS A 248 -16.06 -14.69 6.61
C CYS A 248 -17.40 -13.97 6.79
N ARG A 249 -18.32 -14.20 5.86
CA ARG A 249 -19.69 -13.70 5.97
C ARG A 249 -20.40 -14.33 7.19
N PRO A 250 -21.16 -13.56 7.99
CA PRO A 250 -22.05 -14.12 9.01
C PRO A 250 -23.09 -15.07 8.39
N ALA A 251 -23.60 -16.02 9.18
CA ALA A 251 -24.46 -17.11 8.68
C ALA A 251 -25.75 -16.66 7.97
N ASP A 252 -26.23 -15.44 8.21
CA ASP A 252 -27.42 -14.90 7.52
C ASP A 252 -27.10 -14.45 6.09
N LYS A 253 -27.61 -15.22 5.11
CA LYS A 253 -27.42 -14.96 3.67
C LYS A 253 -28.35 -13.89 3.10
N LYS A 254 -29.29 -13.33 3.88
CA LYS A 254 -30.26 -12.32 3.39
C LYS A 254 -29.76 -10.88 3.52
N THR A 255 -28.71 -10.62 4.29
CA THR A 255 -28.12 -9.29 4.44
C THR A 255 -27.39 -8.86 3.17
N SER A 256 -27.71 -7.67 2.65
CA SER A 256 -27.01 -7.08 1.49
C SER A 256 -25.73 -6.33 1.90
N SER A 257 -25.71 -5.79 3.12
CA SER A 257 -24.58 -5.08 3.73
C SER A 257 -24.05 -5.83 4.94
N CYS A 258 -22.72 -5.88 5.06
CA CYS A 258 -22.01 -6.58 6.12
C CYS A 258 -21.00 -5.61 6.76
N ILE A 259 -20.86 -5.69 8.08
CA ILE A 259 -19.89 -4.88 8.83
C ILE A 259 -18.59 -5.66 8.95
N ARG A 260 -17.48 -5.02 8.63
CA ARG A 260 -16.12 -5.56 8.79
C ARG A 260 -15.43 -4.85 9.95
N TYR A 261 -14.95 -5.65 10.90
CA TYR A 261 -14.12 -5.17 12.00
C TYR A 261 -12.65 -5.22 11.60
N MET A 262 -12.02 -4.05 11.53
CA MET A 262 -10.57 -3.92 11.37
C MET A 262 -9.91 -4.11 12.74
N PHE A 263 -9.32 -5.27 13.02
CA PHE A 263 -8.57 -5.48 14.26
C PHE A 263 -7.18 -4.83 14.16
N GLY A 264 -7.02 -3.63 14.72
CA GLY A 264 -5.71 -3.07 15.07
C GLY A 264 -5.35 -3.40 16.51
N SER A 265 -4.10 -3.77 16.80
CA SER A 265 -3.63 -3.97 18.17
C SER A 265 -3.52 -2.63 18.91
N SER A 266 -4.33 -2.46 19.96
CA SER A 266 -4.19 -1.55 21.12
C SER A 266 -3.77 -0.09 20.86
N GLY A 267 -4.73 0.85 21.02
CA GLY A 267 -4.44 2.09 21.76
C GLY A 267 -4.44 3.46 21.06
N SER A 268 -4.98 3.66 19.85
CA SER A 268 -5.16 5.03 19.30
C SER A 268 -6.45 5.19 18.49
N GLU A 269 -6.97 6.41 18.36
CA GLU A 269 -8.25 6.75 17.73
C GLU A 269 -8.48 6.22 16.28
N PHE A 270 -7.47 5.63 15.65
CA PHE A 270 -7.60 4.88 14.40
C PHE A 270 -8.29 3.51 14.54
N ILE A 271 -8.60 3.08 15.78
CA ILE A 271 -8.99 1.71 16.14
C ILE A 271 -10.44 1.31 15.75
N ASN A 272 -11.34 2.21 15.35
CA ASN A 272 -12.75 1.84 15.07
C ASN A 272 -13.27 2.33 13.70
N ALA A 273 -12.50 2.14 12.62
CA ALA A 273 -13.07 2.26 11.28
C ALA A 273 -13.92 1.01 10.97
N LEU A 274 -15.21 1.07 11.28
CA LEU A 274 -16.17 0.07 10.82
C LEU A 274 -16.39 0.26 9.32
N ASP A 275 -15.86 -0.67 8.53
CA ASP A 275 -16.10 -0.70 7.10
C ASP A 275 -17.40 -1.45 6.83
N THR A 276 -18.42 -0.74 6.35
CA THR A 276 -19.64 -1.37 5.83
C THR A 276 -19.40 -1.73 4.38
N VAL A 277 -19.43 -3.03 4.05
CA VAL A 277 -19.17 -3.54 2.70
C VAL A 277 -20.37 -4.30 2.16
N ARG A 278 -20.49 -4.41 0.84
CA ARG A 278 -21.45 -5.31 0.20
C ARG A 278 -21.10 -6.75 0.57
N CYS A 279 -22.07 -7.50 1.10
CA CYS A 279 -21.83 -8.88 1.51
C CYS A 279 -21.42 -9.72 0.30
N THR A 280 -20.26 -10.35 0.41
CA THR A 280 -19.71 -11.31 -0.54
C THR A 280 -19.08 -12.45 0.25
N ASP A 281 -18.80 -13.58 -0.39
CA ASP A 281 -18.21 -14.70 0.32
C ASP A 281 -16.73 -14.46 0.72
N HIS A 282 -16.06 -13.52 0.03
CA HIS A 282 -14.67 -13.13 0.32
C HIS A 282 -14.55 -11.94 1.29
N MET A 283 -15.64 -11.17 1.48
CA MET A 283 -15.76 -10.01 2.38
C MET A 283 -14.76 -8.87 2.18
N CYS A 284 -14.00 -8.87 1.08
CA CYS A 284 -13.04 -7.81 0.80
C CYS A 284 -13.72 -6.52 0.35
N PRO A 285 -13.30 -5.34 0.86
CA PRO A 285 -13.83 -4.07 0.40
C PRO A 285 -13.44 -3.77 -1.05
N LEU A 286 -12.35 -4.35 -1.55
CA LEU A 286 -11.91 -4.19 -2.93
C LEU A 286 -11.76 -5.54 -3.62
N ARG A 287 -12.10 -5.55 -4.91
CA ARG A 287 -11.86 -6.68 -5.82
C ARG A 287 -11.13 -6.20 -7.05
N VAL A 288 -9.99 -6.80 -7.34
CA VAL A 288 -9.26 -6.61 -8.59
C VAL A 288 -9.63 -7.77 -9.52
N HIS A 289 -10.05 -7.46 -10.74
CA HIS A 289 -10.36 -8.44 -11.76
C HIS A 289 -9.40 -8.31 -12.93
N TRP A 290 -8.68 -9.40 -13.21
CA TRP A 290 -7.79 -9.52 -14.36
C TRP A 290 -8.45 -10.43 -15.39
N HIS A 291 -8.90 -9.84 -16.49
CA HIS A 291 -9.54 -10.56 -17.57
C HIS A 291 -8.69 -10.52 -18.84
N ILE A 292 -8.32 -11.68 -19.35
CA ILE A 292 -7.64 -11.73 -20.64
C ILE A 292 -8.67 -11.82 -21.77
N LYS A 293 -8.83 -10.72 -22.53
CA LYS A 293 -9.87 -10.58 -23.55
C LYS A 293 -9.54 -11.31 -24.85
N ASN A 294 -8.34 -11.08 -25.37
CA ASN A 294 -7.95 -11.56 -26.69
C ASN A 294 -6.44 -11.80 -26.74
N ASN A 295 -6.04 -12.69 -27.65
CA ASN A 295 -4.67 -13.06 -27.92
C ASN A 295 -4.35 -12.77 -29.39
N TYR A 296 -3.67 -11.65 -29.67
CA TYR A 296 -3.23 -11.27 -31.03
C TYR A 296 -1.86 -11.88 -31.34
N VAL A 297 -1.30 -11.64 -32.52
CA VAL A 297 0.00 -12.23 -32.90
C VAL A 297 1.12 -11.66 -32.01
N ASP A 298 1.15 -10.35 -31.89
CA ASP A 298 2.20 -9.51 -31.30
C ASP A 298 1.91 -9.10 -29.84
N HIS A 299 0.64 -9.10 -29.40
CA HIS A 299 0.28 -8.67 -28.05
C HIS A 299 -0.93 -9.44 -27.47
N TRP A 300 -1.09 -9.35 -26.15
CA TRP A 300 -2.33 -9.70 -25.47
C TRP A 300 -3.12 -8.46 -25.13
N ARG A 301 -4.45 -8.57 -25.20
CA ARG A 301 -5.35 -7.55 -24.68
C ARG A 301 -5.93 -8.01 -23.36
N VAL A 302 -5.56 -7.32 -22.28
CA VAL A 302 -6.04 -7.56 -20.93
C VAL A 302 -6.99 -6.43 -20.54
N LYS A 303 -8.09 -6.76 -19.87
CA LYS A 303 -8.94 -5.81 -19.16
C LYS A 303 -8.68 -5.95 -17.67
N LEU A 304 -8.22 -4.87 -17.08
CA LEU A 304 -8.03 -4.73 -15.64
C LEU A 304 -9.17 -3.90 -15.08
N THR A 305 -9.85 -4.41 -14.05
CA THR A 305 -10.96 -3.72 -13.38
C THR A 305 -10.76 -3.76 -11.87
N VAL A 306 -10.81 -2.61 -11.22
CA VAL A 306 -10.85 -2.51 -9.75
C VAL A 306 -12.26 -2.13 -9.34
N THR A 307 -12.87 -2.92 -8.45
CA THR A 307 -14.23 -2.72 -7.92
C THR A 307 -14.16 -2.38 -6.45
N ASN A 308 -14.86 -1.33 -6.04
CA ASN A 308 -15.06 -0.95 -4.64
C ASN A 308 -16.43 -1.41 -4.16
N LEU A 309 -16.41 -2.22 -3.11
CA LEU A 309 -17.56 -2.83 -2.45
C LEU A 309 -17.84 -2.16 -1.08
N ASN A 310 -17.02 -1.19 -0.67
CA ASN A 310 -17.22 -0.43 0.57
C ASN A 310 -18.27 0.66 0.35
N TYR A 311 -19.26 0.77 1.25
CA TYR A 311 -20.34 1.76 1.18
C TYR A 311 -19.94 3.14 1.70
N ASN A 312 -18.94 3.22 2.58
CA ASN A 312 -18.62 4.43 3.33
C ASN A 312 -17.27 5.03 2.96
N ARG A 313 -16.56 4.43 1.99
CA ARG A 313 -15.19 4.81 1.66
C ARG A 313 -14.96 4.95 0.16
N ASN A 314 -14.54 6.14 -0.24
CA ASN A 314 -13.93 6.40 -1.53
C ASN A 314 -12.41 6.23 -1.41
N TYR A 315 -11.78 5.79 -2.49
CA TYR A 315 -10.31 5.75 -2.60
C TYR A 315 -9.87 6.83 -3.59
N SER A 316 -9.45 7.98 -3.05
CA SER A 316 -8.90 9.08 -3.86
C SER A 316 -7.42 8.81 -4.17
N ASN A 317 -6.97 9.23 -5.34
CA ASN A 317 -5.62 9.00 -5.86
C ASN A 317 -5.19 7.53 -5.74
N TRP A 318 -6.10 6.60 -6.00
CA TRP A 318 -5.80 5.18 -5.89
C TRP A 318 -4.65 4.78 -6.82
N ASN A 319 -3.91 3.75 -6.41
CA ASN A 319 -2.89 3.14 -7.24
C ASN A 319 -2.95 1.61 -7.13
N LEU A 320 -2.41 0.94 -8.14
CA LEU A 320 -2.38 -0.50 -8.25
C LEU A 320 -1.03 -0.96 -8.78
N VAL A 321 -0.39 -1.87 -8.09
CA VAL A 321 0.83 -2.54 -8.56
C VAL A 321 0.48 -3.92 -9.04
N VAL A 322 0.98 -4.29 -10.22
CA VAL A 322 0.84 -5.63 -10.80
C VAL A 322 2.20 -6.17 -11.15
N HIS A 323 2.56 -7.27 -10.51
CA HIS A 323 3.76 -8.04 -10.85
C HIS A 323 3.37 -9.14 -11.82
N HIS A 324 3.88 -9.05 -13.05
CA HIS A 324 3.52 -9.97 -14.13
C HIS A 324 4.67 -10.07 -15.16
N PRO A 325 5.05 -11.28 -15.60
CA PRO A 325 6.20 -11.49 -16.49
C PRO A 325 6.12 -10.71 -17.81
N GLY A 326 4.91 -10.53 -18.34
CA GLY A 326 4.63 -9.76 -19.55
C GLY A 326 4.96 -8.26 -19.49
N PHE A 327 5.28 -7.68 -18.34
CA PHE A 327 5.77 -6.30 -18.25
C PHE A 327 7.26 -6.16 -18.59
N SER A 328 7.97 -7.27 -18.79
CA SER A 328 9.33 -7.29 -19.36
C SER A 328 9.39 -6.77 -20.81
N GLN A 329 8.23 -6.62 -21.44
CA GLN A 329 8.06 -6.05 -22.76
C GLN A 329 7.23 -4.76 -22.67
N PRO A 330 7.33 -3.86 -23.67
CA PRO A 330 6.53 -2.64 -23.69
C PRO A 330 5.03 -2.93 -23.52
N ALA A 331 4.41 -2.21 -22.60
CA ALA A 331 2.98 -2.31 -22.33
C ALA A 331 2.32 -0.94 -22.43
N THR A 332 1.12 -0.90 -23.01
CA THR A 332 0.33 0.33 -23.13
C THR A 332 -0.98 0.17 -22.38
N ALA A 333 -1.24 1.05 -21.42
CA ALA A 333 -2.53 1.20 -20.76
C ALA A 333 -3.28 2.41 -21.33
N TYR A 334 -4.59 2.27 -21.57
CA TYR A 334 -5.37 3.33 -22.23
C TYR A 334 -6.04 4.32 -21.27
N SER A 335 -6.63 3.84 -20.18
CA SER A 335 -7.48 4.64 -19.30
C SER A 335 -6.85 4.91 -17.93
N PHE A 336 -5.62 4.44 -17.72
CA PHE A 336 -4.80 4.65 -16.53
C PHE A 336 -3.43 5.17 -16.94
N ASN A 337 -2.82 5.97 -16.07
CA ASN A 337 -1.38 6.20 -16.15
C ASN A 337 -0.63 4.94 -15.74
N THR A 338 0.59 4.77 -16.26
CA THR A 338 1.42 3.59 -15.97
C THR A 338 2.90 3.95 -15.95
N THR A 339 3.65 3.30 -15.06
CA THR A 339 5.11 3.29 -15.07
C THR A 339 5.62 1.91 -14.65
N LEU A 340 6.84 1.57 -15.05
CA LEU A 340 7.51 0.35 -14.61
C LEU A 340 8.39 0.66 -13.39
N LEU A 341 8.26 -0.17 -12.36
CA LEU A 341 9.12 -0.13 -11.18
C LEU A 341 10.24 -1.14 -11.37
N HIS A 342 11.48 -0.67 -11.29
CA HIS A 342 12.65 -1.54 -11.37
C HIS A 342 12.98 -2.08 -9.99
N THR A 343 12.63 -3.35 -9.73
CA THR A 343 12.95 -4.00 -8.46
C THR A 343 14.25 -4.82 -8.60
N TYR A 344 15.27 -4.44 -7.84
CA TYR A 344 16.56 -5.11 -7.86
C TYR A 344 16.42 -6.57 -7.39
N GLY A 345 16.82 -7.54 -8.22
CA GLY A 345 16.80 -8.96 -7.87
C GLY A 345 15.49 -9.70 -8.21
N ILE A 346 14.50 -9.05 -8.82
CA ILE A 346 13.31 -9.71 -9.37
C ILE A 346 13.44 -9.78 -10.89
N SER A 347 13.24 -10.96 -11.48
CA SER A 347 13.39 -11.20 -12.94
C SER A 347 12.23 -10.64 -13.76
N ASP A 348 11.07 -10.48 -13.11
CA ASP A 348 9.81 -10.10 -13.72
C ASP A 348 9.50 -8.66 -13.37
N ASP A 349 9.15 -7.86 -14.37
CA ASP A 349 8.89 -6.44 -14.16
C ASP A 349 7.55 -6.20 -13.44
N VAL A 350 7.52 -5.07 -12.74
CA VAL A 350 6.43 -4.64 -11.90
C VAL A 350 5.85 -3.37 -12.50
N ALA A 351 4.57 -3.38 -12.87
CA ALA A 351 3.89 -2.21 -13.38
C ALA A 351 3.07 -1.53 -12.28
N LEU A 352 3.20 -0.22 -12.18
CA LEU A 352 2.41 0.65 -11.31
C LEU A 352 1.40 1.42 -12.15
N PHE A 353 0.13 1.37 -11.76
CA PHE A 353 -1.00 2.03 -12.40
C PHE A 353 -1.68 3.01 -11.45
N TRP A 354 -2.16 4.13 -11.97
CA TRP A 354 -2.98 5.09 -11.23
C TRP A 354 -3.94 5.84 -12.15
N GLY A 355 -4.88 6.57 -11.55
CA GLY A 355 -5.88 7.35 -12.28
C GLY A 355 -5.27 8.48 -13.14
N LEU A 356 -6.02 8.85 -14.18
CA LEU A 356 -5.83 10.07 -14.95
C LEU A 356 -6.52 11.24 -14.25
N ASP A 357 -5.81 12.36 -14.15
CA ASP A 357 -6.32 13.60 -13.55
C ASP A 357 -7.65 14.01 -14.20
N TYR A 358 -8.59 14.46 -13.36
CA TYR A 358 -9.94 14.88 -13.76
C TYR A 358 -10.81 13.80 -14.43
N TYR A 359 -10.38 12.54 -14.47
CA TYR A 359 -11.14 11.44 -15.08
C TYR A 359 -11.49 10.35 -14.08
N ASN A 360 -10.49 9.68 -13.50
CA ASN A 360 -10.70 8.54 -12.62
C ASN A 360 -9.70 8.52 -11.46
N THR A 361 -9.33 9.68 -10.93
CA THR A 361 -8.53 9.81 -9.70
C THR A 361 -9.29 9.31 -8.47
N GLU A 362 -10.61 9.22 -8.51
CA GLU A 362 -11.43 8.68 -7.43
C GLU A 362 -12.08 7.34 -7.79
N LEU A 363 -11.84 6.33 -6.97
CA LEU A 363 -12.61 5.09 -6.97
C LEU A 363 -13.72 5.22 -5.94
N LEU A 364 -14.91 5.57 -6.43
CA LEU A 364 -16.10 5.81 -5.62
C LEU A 364 -16.53 4.56 -4.84
N ASN A 365 -17.22 4.78 -3.74
CA ASN A 365 -17.87 3.77 -2.91
C ASN A 365 -18.96 3.01 -3.66
N ALA A 366 -19.39 1.89 -3.07
CA ALA A 366 -20.60 1.19 -3.46
C ALA A 366 -21.85 1.94 -2.97
N GLU A 367 -22.92 1.80 -3.74
CA GLU A 367 -24.27 2.22 -3.39
C GLU A 367 -25.20 1.00 -3.40
N LYS A 368 -26.48 1.20 -3.07
CA LYS A 368 -27.45 0.11 -2.93
C LYS A 368 -27.50 -0.82 -4.16
N ASP A 369 -27.52 -0.22 -5.35
CA ASP A 369 -27.74 -0.95 -6.62
C ASP A 369 -26.52 -0.95 -7.55
N ARG A 370 -25.47 -0.18 -7.23
CA ARG A 370 -24.25 -0.05 -8.05
C ARG A 370 -22.98 -0.15 -7.20
N VAL A 371 -21.91 -0.63 -7.81
CA VAL A 371 -20.58 -0.66 -7.20
C VAL A 371 -19.71 0.38 -7.90
N GLY A 372 -18.82 1.03 -7.16
CA GLY A 372 -17.80 1.87 -7.78
C GLY A 372 -16.80 0.99 -8.52
N SER A 373 -16.37 1.40 -9.70
CA SER A 373 -15.35 0.66 -10.44
C SER A 373 -14.56 1.55 -11.38
N VAL A 374 -13.26 1.26 -11.50
CA VAL A 374 -12.38 1.81 -12.53
C VAL A 374 -11.87 0.67 -13.40
N SER A 375 -11.63 0.92 -14.68
CA SER A 375 -11.13 -0.10 -15.60
C SER A 375 -10.21 0.49 -16.66
N THR A 376 -9.27 -0.33 -17.13
CA THR A 376 -8.43 -0.02 -18.27
C THR A 376 -8.27 -1.26 -19.15
N GLU A 377 -7.89 -1.03 -20.41
CA GLU A 377 -7.35 -2.07 -21.26
C GLU A 377 -5.83 -1.89 -21.34
N ILE A 378 -5.12 -3.02 -21.27
CA ILE A 378 -3.67 -3.11 -21.33
C ILE A 378 -3.32 -3.95 -22.56
N LEU A 379 -2.45 -3.42 -23.42
CA LEU A 379 -1.79 -4.20 -24.45
C LEU A 379 -0.45 -4.65 -23.89
N LEU A 380 -0.28 -5.96 -23.68
CA LEU A 380 0.97 -6.56 -23.25
C LEU A 380 1.67 -7.14 -24.47
N ALA A 381 2.77 -6.52 -24.90
CA ALA A 381 3.56 -7.05 -26.00
C ALA A 381 4.09 -8.45 -25.65
N LYS A 382 4.15 -9.31 -26.66
CA LYS A 382 4.68 -10.66 -26.52
C LYS A 382 6.13 -10.68 -26.96
N ASP A 383 6.97 -11.29 -26.13
CA ASP A 383 8.25 -11.80 -26.58
C ASP A 383 8.09 -13.26 -26.99
N HIS A 384 8.36 -13.56 -28.26
CA HIS A 384 8.26 -14.91 -28.81
C HIS A 384 9.18 -15.93 -28.13
N LYS A 385 10.20 -15.51 -27.37
CA LYS A 385 11.11 -16.41 -26.65
C LYS A 385 10.56 -16.84 -25.28
N THR A 386 9.90 -15.95 -24.56
CA THR A 386 9.41 -16.18 -23.19
C THR A 386 7.90 -16.45 -23.14
N PHE A 387 7.17 -16.05 -24.17
CA PHE A 387 5.72 -16.18 -24.22
C PHE A 387 5.23 -17.64 -24.18
N THR A 388 4.28 -17.91 -23.29
CA THR A 388 3.61 -19.22 -23.22
C THR A 388 2.17 -19.11 -22.75
N LEU A 389 1.34 -20.08 -23.14
CA LEU A 389 -0.02 -20.28 -22.60
C LEU A 389 -0.03 -21.26 -21.41
N ARG A 390 1.12 -21.84 -21.07
CA ARG A 390 1.25 -22.83 -20.00
C ARG A 390 1.36 -22.16 -18.63
N ASN A 391 1.00 -22.91 -17.59
CA ASN A 391 1.25 -22.59 -16.19
C ASN A 391 0.74 -21.19 -15.76
N GLY A 392 -0.34 -20.70 -16.38
CA GLY A 392 -0.93 -19.42 -16.02
C GLY A 392 -0.05 -18.20 -16.30
N TRP A 393 0.91 -18.28 -17.23
CA TRP A 393 1.86 -17.19 -17.52
C TRP A 393 1.20 -15.83 -17.80
N ALA A 394 0.01 -15.83 -18.39
CA ALA A 394 -0.72 -14.62 -18.75
C ALA A 394 -1.53 -14.00 -17.58
N LEU A 395 -1.37 -14.54 -16.37
CA LEU A 395 -2.03 -14.11 -15.14
C LEU A 395 -1.00 -13.50 -14.18
N PRO A 396 -1.39 -12.49 -13.39
CA PRO A 396 -0.47 -11.81 -12.50
C PRO A 396 0.01 -12.74 -11.39
N ARG A 397 1.25 -12.53 -10.93
CA ARG A 397 1.82 -13.27 -9.81
C ARG A 397 1.36 -12.70 -8.49
N THR A 398 1.41 -11.38 -8.37
CA THR A 398 0.97 -10.62 -7.18
C THR A 398 0.37 -9.29 -7.61
N VAL A 399 -0.55 -8.79 -6.79
CA VAL A 399 -1.22 -7.50 -7.00
C VAL A 399 -1.25 -6.77 -5.68
N TYR A 400 -0.92 -5.48 -5.69
CA TYR A 400 -1.04 -4.60 -4.53
C TYR A 400 -1.98 -3.45 -4.86
N PHE A 401 -2.81 -3.05 -3.90
CA PHE A 401 -3.66 -1.87 -4.01
C PHE A 401 -3.30 -0.90 -2.90
N ALA A 402 -2.96 0.34 -3.24
CA ALA A 402 -2.54 1.38 -2.28
C ALA A 402 -1.40 0.90 -1.33
N GLY A 403 -0.48 0.07 -1.82
CA GLY A 403 0.60 -0.52 -1.03
C GLY A 403 0.24 -1.82 -0.28
N GLU A 404 -1.02 -2.23 -0.25
CA GLU A 404 -1.47 -3.43 0.46
C GLU A 404 -1.57 -4.64 -0.47
N ASN A 405 -1.04 -5.79 -0.03
CA ASN A 405 -1.06 -7.02 -0.82
C ASN A 405 -2.47 -7.60 -0.94
N CYS A 406 -2.92 -7.88 -2.16
CA CYS A 406 -4.20 -8.51 -2.42
C CYS A 406 -4.10 -10.02 -2.36
N VAL A 407 -5.13 -10.67 -1.82
CA VAL A 407 -5.19 -12.14 -1.77
C VAL A 407 -5.39 -12.71 -3.17
N MET A 408 -4.37 -13.42 -3.66
CA MET A 408 -4.39 -14.14 -4.93
C MET A 408 -5.10 -15.50 -4.78
N PRO A 409 -5.84 -15.97 -5.79
CA PRO A 409 -6.31 -17.35 -5.82
C PRO A 409 -5.16 -18.36 -5.95
N SER A 410 -5.40 -19.61 -5.55
CA SER A 410 -4.42 -20.68 -5.74
C SER A 410 -4.15 -20.90 -7.24
N PRO A 411 -2.89 -21.07 -7.67
CA PRO A 411 -2.56 -21.38 -9.05
C PRO A 411 -3.32 -22.58 -9.63
N ASP A 412 -3.67 -23.57 -8.81
CA ASP A 412 -4.42 -24.76 -9.22
C ASP A 412 -5.85 -24.47 -9.67
N THR A 413 -6.41 -23.31 -9.28
CA THR A 413 -7.76 -22.90 -9.66
C THR A 413 -7.78 -21.90 -10.81
N TYR A 414 -6.61 -21.58 -11.39
CA TYR A 414 -6.52 -20.63 -12.49
C TYR A 414 -7.29 -21.13 -13.73
N PRO A 415 -7.84 -20.24 -14.56
CA PRO A 415 -8.55 -20.66 -15.76
C PRO A 415 -7.56 -21.34 -16.71
N MET A 416 -7.72 -22.65 -16.90
CA MET A 416 -6.84 -23.42 -17.78
C MET A 416 -7.37 -23.46 -19.20
N LEU A 417 -6.47 -23.71 -20.15
CA LEU A 417 -6.85 -24.08 -21.51
C LEU A 417 -7.77 -25.29 -21.46
N PRO A 418 -8.80 -25.35 -22.32
CA PRO A 418 -9.67 -26.51 -22.37
C PRO A 418 -8.82 -27.73 -22.66
N ASN A 419 -8.85 -28.71 -21.75
CA ASN A 419 -8.17 -29.98 -21.97
C ASN A 419 -8.73 -30.55 -23.28
N ALA A 420 -7.86 -30.77 -24.25
CA ALA A 420 -8.19 -31.51 -25.46
C ALA A 420 -8.37 -33.00 -25.12
N THR A 421 -9.27 -33.33 -24.18
CA THR A 421 -9.90 -34.63 -24.19
C THR A 421 -10.76 -34.64 -25.43
N SER A 422 -10.24 -35.26 -26.48
CA SER A 422 -11.03 -35.71 -27.63
C SER A 422 -12.36 -36.21 -27.10
N LYS A 423 -13.44 -35.46 -27.36
CA LYS A 423 -14.79 -36.03 -27.20
C LYS A 423 -14.73 -37.25 -28.10
N ARG A 424 -14.66 -38.45 -27.50
CA ARG A 424 -14.80 -39.69 -28.26
C ARG A 424 -16.12 -39.53 -28.99
N ILE A 425 -16.04 -39.25 -30.29
CA ILE A 425 -17.20 -39.31 -31.16
C ILE A 425 -17.76 -40.71 -30.91
N PRO A 426 -19.01 -40.86 -30.43
CA PRO A 426 -19.54 -42.18 -30.17
C PRO A 426 -19.46 -42.95 -31.48
N ILE A 427 -18.69 -44.04 -31.47
CA ILE A 427 -18.45 -44.93 -32.63
C ILE A 427 -19.78 -45.42 -33.23
N SER A 428 -20.88 -45.32 -32.47
CA SER A 428 -22.28 -45.42 -32.89
C SER A 428 -22.59 -44.71 -34.21
N ASN A 429 -22.11 -43.48 -34.43
CA ASN A 429 -22.42 -42.73 -35.66
C ASN A 429 -21.65 -43.24 -36.89
N LEU A 430 -20.48 -43.85 -36.69
CA LEU A 430 -19.69 -44.47 -37.76
C LEU A 430 -20.28 -45.83 -38.17
N ILE A 431 -20.79 -46.60 -37.19
CA ILE A 431 -21.45 -47.89 -37.42
C ILE A 431 -22.77 -47.69 -38.18
N LEU A 432 -23.57 -46.68 -37.82
CA LEU A 432 -24.82 -46.39 -38.54
C LEU A 432 -24.55 -46.01 -40.01
N PHE A 433 -23.50 -45.24 -40.28
CA PHE A 433 -23.11 -44.86 -41.65
C PHE A 433 -22.61 -46.07 -42.45
N ILE A 434 -21.81 -46.96 -41.83
CA ILE A 434 -21.38 -48.22 -42.45
C ILE A 434 -22.59 -49.13 -42.75
N ILE A 435 -23.54 -49.27 -41.82
CA ILE A 435 -24.74 -50.10 -42.03
C ILE A 435 -25.60 -49.53 -43.17
N ILE A 436 -25.78 -48.21 -43.25
CA ILE A 436 -26.51 -47.55 -44.35
C ILE A 436 -25.77 -47.77 -45.68
N CYS A 437 -24.45 -47.64 -45.72
CA CYS A 437 -23.69 -47.90 -46.95
C CYS A 437 -23.74 -49.39 -47.40
N PHE A 438 -23.80 -50.34 -46.47
CA PHE A 438 -23.96 -51.76 -46.80
C PHE A 438 -25.38 -52.10 -47.26
N SER A 439 -26.42 -51.51 -46.67
CA SER A 439 -27.81 -51.74 -47.13
C SER A 439 -28.07 -51.15 -48.52
N PHE A 440 -27.45 -50.01 -48.87
CA PHE A 440 -27.52 -49.46 -50.23
C PHE A 440 -26.77 -50.32 -51.28
N LYS A 441 -25.77 -51.12 -50.89
CA LYS A 441 -25.11 -52.06 -51.81
C LYS A 441 -25.92 -53.34 -52.04
N ILE A 442 -26.69 -53.78 -51.05
CA ILE A 442 -27.52 -55.01 -51.17
C ILE A 442 -28.79 -54.76 -51.98
N LEU A 443 -29.30 -53.51 -52.04
CA LEU A 443 -30.47 -53.16 -52.86
C LEU A 443 -30.16 -52.96 -54.36
N ARG A 444 -28.91 -53.20 -54.81
CA ARG A 444 -28.46 -53.01 -56.20
C ARG A 444 -28.03 -54.31 -56.90
N PHE A 445 -28.41 -55.48 -56.37
CA PHE A 445 -28.25 -56.77 -57.03
C PHE A 445 -29.60 -57.41 -57.32
#